data_AF-A0A7Y2IZ15-F1
#
_entry.id   AF-A0A7Y2IZ15-F1
#
_cell.length_a   1.000
_cell.length_b   1.000
_cell.length_c   1.000
_cell.angle_alpha   90.00
_cell.angle_beta   90.00
_cell.angle_gamma   90.00
#
_symmetry.space_group_name_H-M   'P 1'
#
loop_
_entity.id
_entity.type
_entity.pdbx_description
1 polymer ?
#
loop_
_entity_poly.entity_id
_entity_poly.type
_entity_poly.pdbx_seq_one_letter_code
_entity_poly.pdbx_strand_id
1 'polypeptide(L)'
;VFGIFPDLLAYSLVNPGVAAILGDDVKPAELKLWAGVNLPLILSLATFTLGIVIYIYRQSLRDRLAAMGERAISLDRGWDRVLGGLKATAAWQTRVIQSGVLRHYLFITFATLFVAVGGTLLARGGFNVDVSMPDMLLKHWVVILLIFAGAMLTLTTSSRIAAIAGLGAVGIGVALIFIIFGAPDVAITQLLVETLVVVLFGVAALKLPKLDPGGEKTHRPLDALLAIGIGVVVTLVLLMVTDGPLDRRLTTYFETASWPDAFGRNIVNVILVDFRALDTFGEIAVVVIAALGAFALLKGRKTEEEKP
;
A
#
# COMPACT_ATOMS: atom_id res chain seq x y z
N VAL A 1 -66.80 14.99 9.68
CA VAL A 1 -67.04 15.99 8.61
C VAL A 1 -66.95 15.34 7.24
N PHE A 2 -65.76 14.88 6.84
CA PHE A 2 -65.51 14.30 5.52
C PHE A 2 -66.27 13.01 5.17
N GLY A 3 -66.58 12.16 6.16
CA GLY A 3 -67.45 11.01 5.92
C GLY A 3 -68.92 11.41 5.68
N ILE A 4 -69.39 12.49 6.30
CA ILE A 4 -70.80 12.94 6.23
C ILE A 4 -71.03 13.84 5.02
N PHE A 5 -70.03 14.66 4.65
CA PHE A 5 -70.03 15.53 3.47
C PHE A 5 -68.88 15.13 2.52
N PRO A 6 -69.00 13.98 1.85
CA PRO A 6 -67.93 13.44 1.00
C PRO A 6 -67.64 14.30 -0.23
N ASP A 7 -68.64 15.04 -0.72
CA ASP A 7 -68.52 15.92 -1.89
C ASP A 7 -67.45 17.00 -1.70
N LEU A 8 -67.31 17.55 -0.50
CA LEU A 8 -66.29 18.56 -0.21
C LEU A 8 -64.89 18.04 -0.53
N LEU A 9 -64.58 16.78 -0.21
CA LEU A 9 -63.30 16.14 -0.54
C LEU A 9 -63.23 15.70 -2.00
N ALA A 10 -64.33 15.20 -2.55
CA ALA A 10 -64.42 14.77 -3.94
C ALA A 10 -64.02 15.92 -4.88
N TYR A 11 -64.62 17.10 -4.67
CA TYR A 11 -64.38 18.26 -5.53
C TYR A 11 -63.07 18.99 -5.24
N SER A 12 -62.65 19.09 -3.97
CA SER A 12 -61.48 19.90 -3.62
C SER A 12 -60.13 19.19 -3.78
N LEU A 13 -60.08 17.86 -3.64
CA LEU A 13 -58.82 17.13 -3.55
C LEU A 13 -58.77 15.89 -4.45
N VAL A 14 -59.83 15.06 -4.42
CA VAL A 14 -59.81 13.77 -5.12
C VAL A 14 -59.91 13.95 -6.63
N ASN A 15 -60.89 14.73 -7.12
CA ASN A 15 -61.07 14.93 -8.56
C ASN A 15 -59.88 15.67 -9.22
N PRO A 16 -59.33 16.75 -8.63
CA PRO A 16 -58.11 17.36 -9.16
C PRO A 16 -56.90 16.41 -9.13
N GLY A 17 -56.74 15.60 -8.08
CA GLY A 17 -55.65 14.62 -7.98
C GLY A 17 -55.76 13.48 -8.98
N VAL A 18 -56.97 12.99 -9.23
CA VAL A 18 -57.26 11.99 -10.26
C VAL A 18 -57.00 12.56 -11.66
N ALA A 19 -57.46 13.78 -11.94
CA ALA A 19 -57.21 14.47 -13.21
C ALA A 19 -55.70 14.70 -13.45
N ALA A 20 -54.93 15.03 -12.41
CA ALA A 20 -53.48 15.21 -12.51
C ALA A 20 -52.71 13.91 -12.84
N ILE A 21 -53.20 12.74 -12.40
CA ILE A 21 -52.53 11.45 -12.63
C ILE A 21 -53.02 10.77 -13.92
N LEU A 22 -54.32 10.84 -14.22
CA LEU A 22 -54.97 10.07 -15.29
C LEU A 22 -55.49 10.93 -16.47
N GLY A 23 -55.44 12.26 -16.35
CA GLY A 23 -55.94 13.21 -17.37
C GLY A 23 -57.41 13.62 -17.17
N ASP A 24 -57.80 14.71 -17.83
CA ASP A 24 -59.12 15.35 -17.65
C ASP A 24 -60.31 14.55 -18.24
N ASP A 25 -60.05 13.53 -19.05
CA ASP A 25 -61.09 12.69 -19.70
C ASP A 25 -61.73 11.64 -18.76
N VAL A 26 -61.25 11.54 -17.51
CA VAL A 26 -61.78 10.57 -16.53
C VAL A 26 -62.98 11.14 -15.79
N LYS A 27 -64.07 10.38 -15.74
CA LYS A 27 -65.28 10.77 -15.00
C LYS A 27 -64.93 11.11 -13.53
N PRO A 28 -65.40 12.26 -13.00
CA PRO A 28 -65.12 12.64 -11.62
C PRO A 28 -65.61 11.56 -10.65
N ALA A 29 -64.81 11.29 -9.62
CA ALA A 29 -65.14 10.32 -8.60
C ALA A 29 -66.31 10.84 -7.75
N GLU A 30 -67.48 10.24 -7.90
CA GLU A 30 -68.63 10.54 -7.05
C GLU A 30 -68.51 9.80 -5.71
N LEU A 31 -67.99 10.48 -4.68
CA LEU A 31 -67.97 9.94 -3.32
C LEU A 31 -69.36 10.10 -2.71
N LYS A 32 -70.10 9.00 -2.60
CA LYS A 32 -71.43 8.97 -1.96
C LYS A 32 -71.34 8.33 -0.58
N LEU A 33 -71.96 8.96 0.42
CA LEU A 33 -72.08 8.39 1.77
C LEU A 33 -72.95 7.13 1.77
N TRP A 34 -74.04 7.14 1.01
CA TRP A 34 -74.94 6.02 0.84
C TRP A 34 -75.24 5.81 -0.64
N ALA A 35 -74.77 4.70 -1.18
CA ALA A 35 -74.94 4.32 -2.58
C ALA A 35 -75.94 3.16 -2.76
N GLY A 36 -76.73 2.83 -1.72
CA GLY A 36 -77.64 1.69 -1.69
C GLY A 36 -76.95 0.35 -1.36
N VAL A 37 -77.71 -0.75 -1.48
CA VAL A 37 -77.17 -2.11 -1.30
C VAL A 37 -76.39 -2.49 -2.55
N ASN A 38 -75.07 -2.41 -2.47
CA ASN A 38 -74.15 -2.71 -3.57
C ASN A 38 -73.05 -3.67 -3.12
N LEU A 39 -72.26 -4.16 -4.08
CA LEU A 39 -71.16 -5.09 -3.82
C LEU A 39 -70.14 -4.53 -2.80
N PRO A 40 -69.70 -3.24 -2.88
CA PRO A 40 -68.83 -2.64 -1.87
C PRO A 40 -69.39 -2.69 -0.44
N LEU A 41 -70.69 -2.45 -0.24
CA LEU A 41 -71.32 -2.52 1.08
C LEU A 41 -71.30 -3.96 1.63
N ILE A 42 -71.61 -4.94 0.79
CA ILE A 42 -71.58 -6.36 1.17
C ILE A 42 -70.16 -6.79 1.55
N LEU A 43 -69.14 -6.42 0.76
CA LEU A 43 -67.73 -6.71 1.06
C LEU A 43 -67.25 -5.99 2.34
N SER A 44 -67.73 -4.78 2.58
CA SER A 44 -67.42 -4.03 3.81
C SER A 44 -68.02 -4.74 5.03
N LEU A 45 -69.28 -5.17 4.94
CA LEU A 45 -69.93 -5.94 6.00
C LEU A 45 -69.25 -7.30 6.22
N ALA A 46 -68.85 -7.98 5.15
CA ALA A 46 -68.10 -9.22 5.23
C ALA A 46 -66.74 -9.02 5.91
N THR A 47 -66.03 -7.94 5.59
CA THR A 47 -64.75 -7.57 6.22
C THR A 47 -64.93 -7.26 7.70
N PHE A 48 -66.01 -6.56 8.07
CA PHE A 48 -66.34 -6.26 9.46
C PHE A 48 -66.65 -7.55 10.25
N THR A 49 -67.48 -8.42 9.66
CA THR A 49 -67.81 -9.72 10.23
C THR A 49 -66.55 -10.59 10.40
N LEU A 50 -65.69 -10.64 9.37
CA LEU A 50 -64.43 -11.37 9.42
C LEU A 50 -63.48 -10.79 10.49
N GLY A 51 -63.40 -9.47 10.60
CA GLY A 51 -62.62 -8.80 11.63
C GLY A 51 -63.11 -9.12 13.04
N ILE A 52 -64.43 -9.15 13.27
CA ILE A 52 -65.03 -9.56 14.54
C ILE A 52 -64.69 -11.02 14.85
N VAL A 53 -64.83 -11.92 13.87
CA VAL A 53 -64.48 -13.34 14.03
C VAL A 53 -63.00 -13.47 14.42
N ILE A 54 -62.09 -12.80 13.69
CA ILE A 54 -60.65 -12.79 14.02
C ILE A 54 -60.41 -12.24 15.43
N TYR A 55 -61.12 -11.18 15.84
CA TYR A 55 -60.98 -10.57 17.16
C TYR A 55 -61.45 -11.48 18.31
N ILE A 56 -62.53 -12.24 18.10
CA ILE A 56 -63.04 -13.22 19.07
C ILE A 56 -62.01 -14.36 19.22
N TYR A 57 -61.47 -14.86 18.12
CA TYR A 57 -60.49 -15.96 18.12
C TYR A 57 -59.03 -15.47 18.24
N ARG A 58 -58.80 -14.21 18.62
CA ARG A 58 -57.48 -13.55 18.55
C ARG A 58 -56.37 -14.27 19.31
N GLN A 59 -56.68 -14.89 20.44
CA GLN A 59 -55.67 -15.58 21.25
C GLN A 59 -55.15 -16.82 20.52
N SER A 60 -56.05 -17.69 20.03
CA SER A 60 -55.68 -18.88 19.26
C SER A 60 -55.01 -18.54 17.92
N LEU A 61 -55.45 -17.46 17.26
CA LEU A 61 -54.80 -16.96 16.04
C LEU A 61 -53.42 -16.39 16.31
N ARG A 62 -53.23 -15.64 17.40
CA ARG A 62 -51.94 -15.05 17.78
C ARG A 62 -50.91 -16.12 18.05
N ASP A 63 -51.26 -17.17 18.79
CA ASP A 63 -50.30 -18.24 19.11
C ASP A 63 -49.86 -19.00 17.85
N ARG A 64 -50.80 -19.26 16.93
CA ARG A 64 -50.52 -19.88 15.63
C ARG A 64 -49.66 -18.98 14.74
N LEU A 65 -49.99 -17.68 14.68
CA LEU A 65 -49.24 -16.70 13.87
C LEU A 65 -47.84 -16.44 14.45
N ALA A 66 -47.68 -16.43 15.77
CA ALA A 66 -46.38 -16.30 16.42
C ALA A 66 -45.48 -17.52 16.10
N ALA A 67 -46.03 -18.73 16.21
CA ALA A 67 -45.31 -19.95 15.83
C ALA A 67 -44.92 -19.98 14.35
N MET A 68 -45.75 -19.41 13.46
CA MET A 68 -45.42 -19.22 12.04
C MET A 68 -44.39 -18.11 11.81
N GLY A 69 -44.48 -17.01 12.56
CA GLY A 69 -43.59 -15.85 12.47
C GLY A 69 -42.16 -16.16 12.89
N GLU A 70 -41.97 -17.01 13.91
CA GLU A 70 -40.62 -17.48 14.29
C GLU A 70 -39.95 -18.28 13.16
N ARG A 71 -40.74 -19.05 12.40
CA ARG A 71 -40.31 -19.80 11.21
C ARG A 71 -40.19 -18.92 9.96
N ALA A 72 -40.79 -17.73 9.97
CA ALA A 72 -40.73 -16.81 8.85
C ALA A 72 -39.33 -16.18 8.73
N ILE A 73 -38.96 -15.88 7.49
CA ILE A 73 -37.71 -15.20 7.17
C ILE A 73 -37.81 -13.78 7.75
N SER A 74 -36.96 -13.48 8.73
CA SER A 74 -36.81 -12.12 9.28
C SER A 74 -35.72 -11.40 8.49
N LEU A 75 -36.08 -10.26 7.92
CA LEU A 75 -35.14 -9.39 7.20
C LEU A 75 -34.08 -8.81 8.17
N ASP A 76 -34.46 -8.51 9.42
CA ASP A 76 -33.53 -8.03 10.44
C ASP A 76 -32.43 -9.04 10.75
N ARG A 77 -32.80 -10.33 10.96
CA ARG A 77 -31.82 -11.42 11.13
C ARG A 77 -30.92 -11.59 9.90
N GLY A 78 -31.45 -11.33 8.71
CA GLY A 78 -30.66 -11.33 7.47
C GLY A 78 -29.64 -10.19 7.45
N TRP A 79 -30.08 -8.97 7.78
CA TRP A 79 -29.24 -7.78 7.85
C TRP A 79 -28.12 -7.90 8.87
N ASP A 80 -28.43 -8.41 10.08
CA ASP A 80 -27.43 -8.63 11.13
C ASP A 80 -26.36 -9.63 10.71
N ARG A 81 -26.73 -10.69 9.97
CA ARG A 81 -25.75 -11.63 9.41
C ARG A 81 -24.86 -10.99 8.35
N VAL A 82 -25.42 -10.14 7.48
CA VAL A 82 -24.63 -9.41 6.48
C VAL A 82 -23.62 -8.49 7.18
N LEU A 83 -24.06 -7.73 8.19
CA LEU A 83 -23.20 -6.84 8.93
C LEU A 83 -22.13 -7.59 9.74
N GLY A 84 -22.50 -8.72 10.35
CA GLY A 84 -21.57 -9.63 11.02
C GLY A 84 -20.54 -10.21 10.06
N GLY A 85 -20.98 -10.64 8.87
CA GLY A 85 -20.13 -11.12 7.80
C GLY A 85 -19.13 -10.06 7.34
N LEU A 86 -19.59 -8.83 7.09
CA LEU A 86 -18.72 -7.71 6.69
C LEU A 86 -17.63 -7.43 7.74
N LYS A 87 -18.00 -7.39 9.03
CA LYS A 87 -17.04 -7.20 10.13
C LYS A 87 -16.03 -8.36 10.20
N ALA A 88 -16.49 -9.60 10.05
CA ALA A 88 -15.62 -10.78 10.06
C ALA A 88 -14.65 -10.76 8.87
N THR A 89 -15.12 -10.40 7.68
CA THR A 89 -14.29 -10.24 6.48
C THR A 89 -13.25 -9.13 6.67
N ALA A 90 -13.64 -7.98 7.21
CA ALA A 90 -12.71 -6.89 7.52
C ALA A 90 -11.65 -7.33 8.54
N ALA A 91 -12.04 -8.02 9.61
CA ALA A 91 -11.12 -8.53 10.62
C ALA A 91 -10.16 -9.59 10.06
N TRP A 92 -10.66 -10.48 9.19
CA TRP A 92 -9.84 -11.46 8.49
C TRP A 92 -8.84 -10.78 7.54
N GLN A 93 -9.30 -9.83 6.72
CA GLN A 93 -8.46 -9.08 5.78
C GLN A 93 -7.35 -8.33 6.52
N THR A 94 -7.68 -7.62 7.59
CA THR A 94 -6.70 -6.90 8.41
C THR A 94 -5.67 -7.85 9.00
N ARG A 95 -6.07 -9.04 9.47
CA ARG A 95 -5.12 -10.03 10.02
C ARG A 95 -4.16 -10.57 8.96
N VAL A 96 -4.63 -10.72 7.71
CA VAL A 96 -3.80 -11.18 6.59
C VAL A 96 -2.82 -10.08 6.16
N ILE A 97 -3.30 -8.84 6.01
CA ILE A 97 -2.48 -7.72 5.53
C ILE A 97 -1.53 -7.25 6.65
N GLN A 98 -2.07 -6.93 7.83
CA GLN A 98 -1.32 -6.41 8.97
C GLN A 98 -0.79 -7.53 9.87
N SER A 99 0.08 -8.37 9.34
CA SER A 99 0.67 -9.50 10.09
C SER A 99 1.51 -9.10 11.31
N GLY A 100 1.92 -7.82 11.41
CA GLY A 100 2.82 -7.30 12.45
C GLY A 100 4.29 -7.71 12.27
N VAL A 101 4.60 -8.53 11.27
CA VAL A 101 5.94 -9.07 11.03
C VAL A 101 6.58 -8.36 9.84
N LEU A 102 7.65 -7.60 10.11
CA LEU A 102 8.37 -6.80 9.09
C LEU A 102 8.76 -7.61 7.84
N ARG A 103 9.18 -8.86 8.03
CA ARG A 103 9.55 -9.76 6.93
C ARG A 103 8.43 -9.95 5.91
N HIS A 104 7.18 -10.13 6.33
CA HIS A 104 6.07 -10.31 5.38
C HIS A 104 5.83 -9.05 4.56
N TYR A 105 5.91 -7.88 5.19
CA TYR A 105 5.80 -6.61 4.47
C TYR A 105 6.93 -6.46 3.45
N LEU A 106 8.18 -6.73 3.83
CA LEU A 106 9.31 -6.68 2.90
C LEU A 106 9.16 -7.68 1.75
N PHE A 107 8.76 -8.91 2.04
CA PHE A 107 8.53 -9.94 1.01
C PHE A 107 7.46 -9.49 0.02
N ILE A 108 6.32 -8.99 0.49
CA ILE A 108 5.23 -8.52 -0.39
C ILE A 108 5.67 -7.30 -1.21
N THR A 109 6.39 -6.34 -0.61
CA THR A 109 6.90 -5.16 -1.32
C THR A 109 7.87 -5.56 -2.44
N PHE A 110 8.84 -6.42 -2.13
CA PHE A 110 9.81 -6.90 -3.10
C PHE A 110 9.18 -7.82 -4.15
N ALA A 111 8.21 -8.67 -3.78
CA ALA A 111 7.43 -9.47 -4.73
C ALA A 111 6.60 -8.59 -5.67
N THR A 112 5.99 -7.52 -5.16
CA THR A 112 5.25 -6.56 -5.98
C THR A 112 6.17 -5.85 -6.95
N LEU A 113 7.36 -5.43 -6.51
CA LEU A 113 8.38 -4.84 -7.38
C LEU A 113 8.84 -5.84 -8.46
N PHE A 114 9.12 -7.09 -8.07
CA PHE A 114 9.50 -8.15 -9.00
C PHE A 114 8.42 -8.40 -10.06
N VAL A 115 7.16 -8.53 -9.66
CA VAL A 115 6.03 -8.74 -10.57
C VAL A 115 5.76 -7.52 -11.44
N ALA A 116 5.81 -6.31 -10.89
CA ALA A 116 5.54 -5.09 -11.64
C ALA A 116 6.62 -4.80 -12.67
N VAL A 117 7.90 -4.81 -12.27
CA VAL A 117 9.02 -4.53 -13.16
C VAL A 117 9.26 -5.72 -14.10
N GLY A 118 9.35 -6.94 -13.57
CA GLY A 118 9.54 -8.16 -14.36
C GLY A 118 8.37 -8.43 -15.31
N GLY A 119 7.13 -8.21 -14.87
CA GLY A 119 5.94 -8.29 -15.72
C GLY A 119 5.94 -7.23 -16.83
N THR A 120 6.41 -6.02 -16.55
CA THR A 120 6.58 -4.97 -17.58
C THR A 120 7.65 -5.36 -18.59
N LEU A 121 8.80 -5.90 -18.14
CA LEU A 121 9.84 -6.40 -19.03
C LEU A 121 9.32 -7.51 -19.95
N LEU A 122 8.56 -8.47 -19.40
CA LEU A 122 7.91 -9.52 -20.18
C LEU A 122 6.94 -8.93 -21.21
N ALA A 123 6.06 -8.03 -20.78
CA ALA A 123 5.04 -7.41 -21.64
C ALA A 123 5.63 -6.53 -22.75
N ARG A 124 6.79 -5.92 -22.52
CA ARG A 124 7.49 -5.04 -23.47
C ARG A 124 8.55 -5.77 -24.31
N GLY A 125 8.69 -7.09 -24.17
CA GLY A 125 9.67 -7.86 -24.94
C GLY A 125 11.13 -7.58 -24.56
N GLY A 126 11.37 -7.18 -23.31
CA GLY A 126 12.68 -6.77 -22.83
C GLY A 126 13.74 -7.88 -22.83
N PHE A 127 13.40 -9.16 -22.91
CA PHE A 127 14.43 -10.21 -22.83
C PHE A 127 15.35 -10.28 -24.06
N ASN A 128 15.11 -9.48 -25.10
CA ASN A 128 15.97 -9.36 -26.28
C ASN A 128 17.10 -8.33 -26.06
N VAL A 129 17.90 -8.51 -25.01
CA VAL A 129 19.12 -7.70 -24.79
C VAL A 129 20.28 -8.41 -25.50
N ASP A 130 20.92 -7.73 -26.44
CA ASP A 130 22.17 -8.22 -27.03
C ASP A 130 23.31 -7.98 -26.03
N VAL A 131 23.69 -9.02 -25.29
CA VAL A 131 24.73 -8.92 -24.26
C VAL A 131 26.10 -9.04 -24.92
N SER A 132 26.56 -7.96 -25.54
CA SER A 132 27.96 -7.86 -25.96
C SER A 132 28.82 -7.55 -24.73
N MET A 133 29.71 -8.46 -24.36
CA MET A 133 30.67 -8.22 -23.28
C MET A 133 31.74 -7.23 -23.76
N PRO A 134 31.90 -6.06 -23.12
CA PRO A 134 32.96 -5.13 -23.46
C PRO A 134 34.34 -5.70 -23.07
N ASP A 135 35.41 -5.18 -23.67
CA ASP A 135 36.78 -5.57 -23.33
C ASP A 135 37.11 -5.22 -21.88
N MET A 136 37.10 -6.22 -21.01
CA MET A 136 37.35 -6.05 -19.58
C MET A 136 38.84 -6.21 -19.26
N LEU A 137 39.43 -5.17 -18.69
CA LEU A 137 40.77 -5.22 -18.13
C LEU A 137 40.79 -6.04 -16.83
N LEU A 138 41.97 -6.60 -16.48
CA LEU A 138 42.17 -7.38 -15.24
C LEU A 138 41.68 -6.64 -13.99
N LYS A 139 41.89 -5.32 -13.92
CA LYS A 139 41.43 -4.48 -12.80
C LYS A 139 39.91 -4.55 -12.58
N HIS A 140 39.10 -4.67 -13.65
CA HIS A 140 37.64 -4.76 -13.53
C HIS A 140 37.23 -6.08 -12.89
N TRP A 141 37.86 -7.18 -13.31
CA TRP A 141 37.63 -8.51 -12.72
C TRP A 141 38.00 -8.58 -11.25
N VAL A 142 39.13 -7.97 -10.86
CA VAL A 142 39.55 -7.92 -9.44
C VAL A 142 38.52 -7.19 -8.59
N VAL A 143 37.98 -6.07 -9.07
CA VAL A 143 36.95 -5.31 -8.33
C VAL A 143 35.64 -6.10 -8.23
N ILE A 144 35.21 -6.77 -9.31
CA ILE A 144 34.03 -7.63 -9.29
C ILE A 144 34.21 -8.78 -8.29
N LEU A 145 35.38 -9.42 -8.30
CA LEU A 145 35.68 -10.50 -7.37
C LEU A 145 35.66 -10.01 -5.91
N LEU A 146 36.21 -8.82 -5.63
CA LEU A 146 36.18 -8.22 -4.31
C LEU A 146 34.75 -7.98 -3.81
N ILE A 147 33.90 -7.39 -4.65
CA ILE A 147 32.49 -7.14 -4.32
C ILE A 147 31.75 -8.46 -4.10
N PHE A 148 31.95 -9.44 -4.99
CA PHE A 148 31.31 -10.74 -4.89
C PHE A 148 31.74 -11.50 -3.62
N ALA A 149 33.04 -11.51 -3.32
CA ALA A 149 33.58 -12.13 -2.12
C ALA A 149 33.06 -11.44 -0.84
N GLY A 150 33.02 -10.11 -0.82
CA GLY A 150 32.45 -9.33 0.29
C GLY A 150 30.98 -9.65 0.53
N ALA A 151 30.16 -9.64 -0.54
CA ALA A 151 28.75 -10.01 -0.46
C ALA A 151 28.55 -11.45 0.03
N MET A 152 29.34 -12.41 -0.49
CA MET A 152 29.26 -13.81 -0.09
C MET A 152 29.67 -14.01 1.37
N LEU A 153 30.70 -13.30 1.84
CA LEU A 153 31.09 -13.29 3.26
C LEU A 153 29.94 -12.77 4.13
N THR A 154 29.32 -11.65 3.75
CA THR A 154 28.19 -11.07 4.49
C THR A 154 26.99 -12.01 4.56
N LEU A 155 26.71 -12.78 3.50
CA LEU A 155 25.58 -13.72 3.45
C LEU A 155 25.82 -15.02 4.24
N THR A 156 27.07 -15.49 4.31
CA THR A 156 27.39 -16.82 4.84
C THR A 156 27.86 -16.81 6.28
N THR A 157 28.40 -15.68 6.76
CA THR A 157 28.99 -15.58 8.08
C THR A 157 27.95 -15.52 9.20
N SER A 158 28.29 -16.13 10.34
CA SER A 158 27.52 -16.00 11.59
C SER A 158 28.05 -14.88 12.49
N SER A 159 29.20 -14.29 12.17
CA SER A 159 29.81 -13.21 12.94
C SER A 159 29.42 -11.84 12.41
N ARG A 160 28.90 -10.97 13.28
CA ARG A 160 28.61 -9.57 12.93
C ARG A 160 29.83 -8.83 12.42
N ILE A 161 30.97 -9.01 13.08
CA ILE A 161 32.20 -8.32 12.70
C ILE A 161 32.63 -8.73 11.30
N ALA A 162 32.52 -10.02 10.97
CA ALA A 162 32.79 -10.51 9.63
C ALA A 162 31.75 -10.01 8.60
N ALA A 163 30.48 -9.91 8.97
CA ALA A 163 29.44 -9.39 8.09
C ALA A 163 29.65 -7.91 7.74
N ILE A 164 30.04 -7.10 8.74
CA ILE A 164 30.43 -5.70 8.55
C ILE A 164 31.70 -5.61 7.69
N ALA A 165 32.69 -6.44 7.94
CA ALA A 165 33.92 -6.46 7.13
C ALA A 165 33.61 -6.82 5.66
N GLY A 166 32.71 -7.77 5.43
CA GLY A 166 32.21 -8.11 4.08
C GLY A 166 31.48 -6.94 3.43
N LEU A 167 30.65 -6.21 4.18
CA LEU A 167 29.97 -5.01 3.70
C LEU A 167 30.96 -3.89 3.36
N GLY A 168 31.97 -3.68 4.21
CA GLY A 168 33.06 -2.74 3.97
C GLY A 168 33.87 -3.09 2.73
N ALA A 169 34.12 -4.38 2.47
CA ALA A 169 34.76 -4.84 1.24
C ALA A 169 33.91 -4.53 -0.01
N VAL A 170 32.57 -4.68 0.09
CA VAL A 170 31.64 -4.24 -0.97
C VAL A 170 31.72 -2.73 -1.17
N GLY A 171 31.68 -1.93 -0.10
CA GLY A 171 31.78 -0.47 -0.15
C GLY A 171 33.07 0.03 -0.79
N ILE A 172 34.22 -0.58 -0.42
CA ILE A 172 35.51 -0.30 -1.06
C ILE A 172 35.49 -0.68 -2.53
N GLY A 173 34.93 -1.84 -2.87
CA GLY A 173 34.76 -2.26 -4.27
C GLY A 173 33.95 -1.26 -5.09
N VAL A 174 32.84 -0.75 -4.54
CA VAL A 174 32.02 0.29 -5.19
C VAL A 174 32.80 1.61 -5.32
N ALA A 175 33.57 2.02 -4.31
CA ALA A 175 34.44 3.20 -4.42
C ALA A 175 35.50 3.04 -5.52
N LEU A 176 36.07 1.85 -5.68
CA LEU A 176 37.00 1.55 -6.78
C LEU A 176 36.32 1.63 -8.15
N ILE A 177 35.04 1.20 -8.27
CA ILE A 177 34.25 1.41 -9.50
C ILE A 177 34.19 2.92 -9.80
N PHE A 178 33.82 3.76 -8.84
CA PHE A 178 33.75 5.21 -9.06
C PHE A 178 35.09 5.81 -9.49
N ILE A 179 36.21 5.39 -8.88
CA ILE A 179 37.55 5.84 -9.30
C ILE A 179 37.86 5.41 -10.73
N ILE A 180 37.59 4.15 -11.09
CA ILE A 180 37.87 3.61 -12.43
C ILE A 180 37.08 4.36 -13.51
N PHE A 181 35.84 4.77 -13.19
CA PHE A 181 34.97 5.50 -14.11
C PHE A 181 35.00 7.03 -13.94
N GLY A 182 36.01 7.58 -13.25
CA GLY A 182 36.28 9.02 -13.25
C GLY A 182 35.38 9.86 -12.32
N ALA A 183 34.80 9.26 -11.29
CA ALA A 183 33.99 9.92 -10.26
C ALA A 183 34.71 9.99 -8.89
N PRO A 184 35.83 10.74 -8.76
CA PRO A 184 36.65 10.76 -7.55
C PRO A 184 35.91 11.34 -6.33
N ASP A 185 35.10 12.38 -6.51
CA ASP A 185 34.36 13.02 -5.41
C ASP A 185 33.36 12.04 -4.80
N VAL A 186 32.63 11.29 -5.63
CA VAL A 186 31.68 10.24 -5.19
C VAL A 186 32.42 9.08 -4.53
N ALA A 187 33.63 8.75 -4.99
CA ALA A 187 34.44 7.71 -4.36
C ALA A 187 34.91 8.11 -2.95
N ILE A 188 35.35 9.36 -2.77
CA ILE A 188 35.77 9.86 -1.46
C ILE A 188 34.59 9.86 -0.48
N THR A 189 33.42 10.35 -0.91
CA THR A 189 32.23 10.34 -0.07
C THR A 189 31.77 8.92 0.26
N GLN A 190 31.82 7.99 -0.70
CA GLN A 190 31.52 6.58 -0.46
C GLN A 190 32.42 5.99 0.63
N LEU A 191 33.74 6.22 0.57
CA LEU A 191 34.68 5.71 1.58
C LEU A 191 34.46 6.34 2.96
N LEU A 192 34.16 7.63 3.02
CA LEU A 192 33.86 8.33 4.27
C LEU A 192 32.56 7.80 4.91
N VAL A 193 31.51 7.66 4.12
CA VAL A 193 30.22 7.12 4.58
C VAL A 193 30.36 5.66 5.00
N GLU A 194 31.09 4.84 4.24
CA GLU A 194 31.35 3.44 4.60
C GLU A 194 32.07 3.35 5.96
N THR A 195 33.10 4.18 6.16
CA THR A 195 33.82 4.25 7.43
C THR A 195 32.89 4.66 8.58
N LEU A 196 32.02 5.66 8.34
CA LEU A 196 31.04 6.10 9.34
C LEU A 196 30.03 4.99 9.69
N VAL A 197 29.51 4.28 8.70
CA VAL A 197 28.57 3.16 8.92
C VAL A 197 29.24 2.03 9.71
N VAL A 198 30.47 1.67 9.37
CA VAL A 198 31.26 0.68 10.12
C VAL A 198 31.46 1.10 11.57
N VAL A 199 31.80 2.38 11.82
CA VAL A 199 31.97 2.92 13.18
C VAL A 199 30.65 2.92 13.96
N LEU A 200 29.57 3.44 13.37
CA LEU A 200 28.24 3.50 14.01
C LEU A 200 27.73 2.09 14.33
N PHE A 201 27.84 1.16 13.39
CA PHE A 201 27.47 -0.22 13.62
C PHE A 201 28.39 -0.86 14.66
N GLY A 202 29.70 -0.61 14.61
CA GLY A 202 30.65 -1.11 15.60
C GLY A 202 30.25 -0.72 17.03
N VAL A 203 29.89 0.54 17.24
CA VAL A 203 29.39 1.06 18.53
C VAL A 203 28.05 0.41 18.91
N ALA A 204 27.12 0.27 17.96
CA ALA A 204 25.81 -0.33 18.22
C ALA A 204 25.90 -1.84 18.52
N ALA A 205 26.78 -2.56 17.81
CA ALA A 205 26.96 -4.00 17.91
C ALA A 205 27.46 -4.43 19.28
N LEU A 206 28.20 -3.58 20.00
CA LEU A 206 28.63 -3.82 21.38
C LEU A 206 27.44 -4.03 22.34
N LYS A 207 26.26 -3.51 22.00
CA LYS A 207 25.05 -3.58 22.84
C LYS A 207 24.03 -4.62 22.38
N LEU A 208 24.27 -5.32 21.27
CA LEU A 208 23.33 -6.28 20.71
C LEU A 208 23.74 -7.71 21.11
N PRO A 209 22.81 -8.61 21.50
CA PRO A 209 23.11 -10.01 21.82
C PRO A 209 23.76 -10.69 20.62
N LYS A 210 24.74 -11.59 20.78
CA LYS A 210 25.42 -12.23 19.63
C LYS A 210 24.39 -12.85 18.66
N LEU A 211 24.68 -12.83 17.36
CA LEU A 211 23.89 -13.62 16.41
C LEU A 211 23.96 -15.08 16.83
N ASP A 212 22.83 -15.78 16.79
CA ASP A 212 22.73 -17.17 17.23
C ASP A 212 23.73 -18.04 16.46
N PRO A 213 24.80 -18.57 17.10
CA PRO A 213 25.82 -19.35 16.42
C PRO A 213 25.30 -20.70 15.92
N GLY A 214 24.24 -21.20 16.53
CA GLY A 214 23.59 -22.47 16.21
C GLY A 214 22.21 -22.32 15.58
N GLY A 215 21.76 -21.08 15.35
CA GLY A 215 20.41 -20.78 14.90
C GLY A 215 20.09 -21.56 13.64
N GLU A 216 19.05 -22.40 13.73
CA GLU A 216 18.52 -23.15 12.59
C GLU A 216 18.44 -22.18 11.40
N LYS A 217 19.32 -22.37 10.41
CA LYS A 217 19.22 -21.65 9.14
C LYS A 217 17.90 -22.12 8.58
N THR A 218 16.82 -21.37 8.86
CA THR A 218 15.53 -21.66 8.27
C THR A 218 15.76 -21.50 6.79
N HIS A 219 15.90 -22.61 6.08
CA HIS A 219 16.06 -22.59 4.64
C HIS A 219 14.79 -21.96 4.09
N ARG A 220 14.94 -20.74 3.56
CA ARG A 220 13.84 -19.93 3.03
C ARG A 220 14.05 -19.82 1.52
N PRO A 221 13.73 -20.89 0.77
CA PRO A 221 13.98 -20.92 -0.67
C PRO A 221 13.20 -19.82 -1.40
N LEU A 222 12.03 -19.43 -0.90
CA LEU A 222 11.24 -18.34 -1.47
C LEU A 222 11.92 -16.98 -1.34
N ASP A 223 12.50 -16.67 -0.17
CA ASP A 223 13.22 -15.41 0.03
C ASP A 223 14.46 -15.35 -0.89
N ALA A 224 15.17 -16.47 -1.05
CA ALA A 224 16.31 -16.57 -1.96
C ALA A 224 15.90 -16.45 -3.44
N LEU A 225 14.83 -17.16 -3.85
CA LEU A 225 14.29 -17.09 -5.21
C LEU A 225 13.87 -15.66 -5.56
N LEU A 226 13.19 -14.98 -4.62
CA LEU A 226 12.78 -13.58 -4.81
C LEU A 226 13.98 -12.65 -4.92
N ALA A 227 14.99 -12.80 -4.06
CA ALA A 227 16.21 -11.98 -4.09
C ALA A 227 16.97 -12.15 -5.41
N ILE A 228 17.16 -13.39 -5.87
CA ILE A 228 17.78 -13.70 -7.17
C ILE A 228 16.95 -13.11 -8.31
N GLY A 229 15.63 -13.32 -8.27
CA GLY A 229 14.71 -12.80 -9.29
C GLY A 229 14.79 -11.29 -9.43
N ILE A 230 14.80 -10.55 -8.32
CA ILE A 230 14.96 -9.09 -8.33
C ILE A 230 16.34 -8.69 -8.85
N GLY A 231 17.41 -9.37 -8.41
CA GLY A 231 18.75 -9.13 -8.91
C GLY A 231 18.84 -9.26 -10.43
N VAL A 232 18.24 -10.32 -10.99
CA VAL A 232 18.16 -10.54 -12.45
C VAL A 232 17.35 -9.44 -13.12
N VAL A 233 16.16 -9.10 -12.62
CA VAL A 233 15.30 -8.05 -13.18
C VAL A 233 16.02 -6.70 -13.19
N VAL A 234 16.64 -6.31 -12.09
CA VAL A 234 17.40 -5.05 -12.01
C VAL A 234 18.59 -5.05 -12.96
N THR A 235 19.30 -6.18 -13.06
CA THR A 235 20.43 -6.33 -14.01
C THR A 235 19.97 -6.15 -15.45
N LEU A 236 18.87 -6.81 -15.85
CA LEU A 236 18.31 -6.68 -17.19
C LEU A 236 17.87 -5.24 -17.49
N VAL A 237 17.21 -4.57 -16.54
CA VAL A 237 16.84 -3.15 -16.68
C VAL A 237 18.08 -2.29 -16.88
N LEU A 238 19.12 -2.48 -16.06
CA LEU A 238 20.35 -1.70 -16.20
C LEU A 238 21.02 -1.93 -17.55
N LEU A 239 21.13 -3.18 -18.01
CA LEU A 239 21.70 -3.50 -19.31
C LEU A 239 20.96 -2.79 -20.45
N MET A 240 19.62 -2.78 -20.44
CA MET A 240 18.81 -2.06 -21.43
C MET A 240 19.03 -0.56 -21.41
N VAL A 241 19.06 0.03 -20.21
CA VAL A 241 19.19 1.48 -20.06
C VAL A 241 20.58 1.93 -20.51
N THR A 242 21.61 1.11 -20.29
CA THR A 242 23.00 1.41 -20.69
C THR A 242 23.31 1.11 -22.15
N ASP A 243 22.52 0.28 -22.82
CA ASP A 243 22.70 -0.04 -24.25
C ASP A 243 22.24 1.12 -25.17
N GLY A 244 21.32 1.96 -24.70
CA GLY A 244 20.85 3.12 -25.44
C GLY A 244 21.85 4.28 -25.50
N PRO A 245 21.74 5.17 -26.52
CA PRO A 245 22.58 6.37 -26.59
C PRO A 245 22.28 7.31 -25.41
N LEU A 246 23.33 7.73 -24.71
CA LEU A 246 23.22 8.72 -23.64
C LEU A 246 22.97 10.11 -24.23
N ASP A 247 21.90 10.77 -23.78
CA ASP A 247 21.62 12.16 -24.11
C ASP A 247 22.60 13.09 -23.39
N ARG A 248 23.51 13.69 -24.16
CA ARG A 248 24.56 14.57 -23.63
C ARG A 248 24.15 16.02 -23.41
N ARG A 249 22.90 16.42 -23.70
CA ARG A 249 22.50 17.85 -23.64
C ARG A 249 22.82 18.53 -22.30
N LEU A 250 22.46 17.89 -21.18
CA LEU A 250 22.76 18.43 -19.85
C LEU A 250 24.24 18.37 -19.50
N THR A 251 24.92 17.28 -19.86
CA THR A 251 26.37 17.14 -19.66
C THR A 251 27.12 18.28 -20.36
N THR A 252 26.79 18.53 -21.64
CA THR A 252 27.40 19.62 -22.42
C THR A 252 27.06 20.99 -21.84
N TYR A 253 25.83 21.21 -21.38
CA TYR A 253 25.47 22.44 -20.68
C TYR A 253 26.37 22.67 -19.47
N PHE A 254 26.50 21.70 -18.56
CA PHE A 254 27.34 21.85 -17.37
C PHE A 254 28.84 21.99 -17.71
N GLU A 255 29.35 21.23 -18.68
CA GLU A 255 30.74 21.36 -19.17
C GLU A 255 31.04 22.80 -19.65
N THR A 256 30.09 23.44 -20.33
CA THR A 256 30.26 24.79 -20.88
C THR A 256 29.97 25.91 -19.88
N ALA A 257 29.03 25.72 -18.95
CA ALA A 257 28.56 26.75 -18.02
C ALA A 257 29.33 26.77 -16.68
N SER A 258 29.89 25.64 -16.22
CA SER A 258 30.47 25.55 -14.87
C SER A 258 31.61 26.54 -14.60
N TRP A 259 32.46 26.82 -15.58
CA TRP A 259 33.54 27.80 -15.43
C TRP A 259 33.09 29.25 -15.71
N PRO A 260 32.44 29.56 -16.85
CA PRO A 260 32.06 30.94 -17.17
C PRO A 260 30.98 31.52 -16.25
N ASP A 261 29.98 30.72 -15.87
CA ASP A 261 28.79 31.22 -15.18
C ASP A 261 28.88 31.02 -13.65
N ALA A 262 29.50 29.91 -13.22
CA ALA A 262 29.59 29.51 -11.80
C ALA A 262 31.03 29.54 -11.25
N PHE A 263 32.02 29.98 -12.06
CA PHE A 263 33.41 30.22 -11.64
C PHE A 263 34.14 29.00 -11.03
N GLY A 264 33.69 27.78 -11.31
CA GLY A 264 34.25 26.56 -10.72
C GLY A 264 34.80 25.58 -11.75
N ARG A 265 35.97 24.98 -11.43
CA ARG A 265 36.62 23.97 -12.30
C ARG A 265 36.15 22.55 -12.02
N ASN A 266 35.71 22.28 -10.79
CA ASN A 266 35.12 21.00 -10.44
C ASN A 266 33.62 21.04 -10.78
N ILE A 267 33.28 20.48 -11.94
CA ILE A 267 31.91 20.45 -12.46
C ILE A 267 30.95 19.77 -11.47
N VAL A 268 31.37 18.68 -10.81
CA VAL A 268 30.52 17.96 -9.83
C VAL A 268 30.18 18.88 -8.66
N ASN A 269 31.19 19.52 -8.05
CA ASN A 269 30.96 20.44 -6.95
C ASN A 269 30.09 21.62 -7.37
N VAL A 270 30.33 22.20 -8.55
CA VAL A 270 29.52 23.31 -9.10
C VAL A 270 28.06 22.90 -9.28
N ILE A 271 27.79 21.69 -9.79
CA ILE A 271 26.41 21.20 -9.91
C ILE A 271 25.75 21.14 -8.53
N LEU A 272 26.43 20.61 -7.51
CA LEU A 272 25.87 20.44 -6.18
C LEU A 272 25.58 21.78 -5.49
N VAL A 273 26.54 22.72 -5.53
CA VAL A 273 26.44 23.95 -4.71
C VAL A 273 25.81 25.14 -5.42
N ASP A 274 25.74 25.12 -6.75
CA ASP A 274 25.26 26.25 -7.56
C ASP A 274 24.01 25.85 -8.37
N PHE A 275 24.18 25.05 -9.42
CA PHE A 275 23.08 24.73 -10.35
C PHE A 275 21.94 23.92 -9.70
N ARG A 276 22.25 23.04 -8.74
CA ARG A 276 21.29 22.19 -8.01
C ARG A 276 21.42 22.35 -6.49
N ALA A 277 21.74 23.56 -6.04
CA ALA A 277 21.92 23.90 -4.62
C ALA A 277 20.76 23.47 -3.72
N LEU A 278 19.53 23.47 -4.24
CA LEU A 278 18.34 23.04 -3.49
C LEU A 278 18.38 21.56 -3.08
N ASP A 279 18.94 20.69 -3.92
CA ASP A 279 19.07 19.27 -3.61
C ASP A 279 20.07 19.07 -2.45
N THR A 280 21.23 19.75 -2.50
CA THR A 280 22.22 19.72 -1.42
C THR A 280 21.68 20.34 -0.13
N PHE A 281 20.89 21.42 -0.20
CA PHE A 281 20.21 21.96 0.97
C PHE A 281 19.25 20.94 1.58
N GLY A 282 18.47 20.24 0.76
CA GLY A 282 17.57 19.17 1.19
C GLY A 282 18.31 18.00 1.85
N GLU A 283 19.43 17.55 1.27
CA GLU A 283 20.28 16.50 1.83
C GLU A 283 20.83 16.88 3.21
N ILE A 284 21.35 18.11 3.36
CA ILE A 284 21.84 18.63 4.65
C ILE A 284 20.69 18.66 5.66
N ALA A 285 19.50 19.12 5.27
CA ALA A 285 18.33 19.13 6.15
C ALA A 285 17.95 17.71 6.62
N VAL A 286 17.98 16.71 5.73
CA VAL A 286 17.73 15.30 6.09
C VAL A 286 18.78 14.78 7.09
N VAL A 287 20.06 15.06 6.86
CA VAL A 287 21.14 14.65 7.78
C VAL A 287 20.97 15.30 9.15
N VAL A 288 20.65 16.60 9.21
CA VAL A 288 20.39 17.31 10.46
C VAL A 288 19.18 16.73 11.19
N ILE A 289 18.07 16.46 10.49
CA ILE A 289 16.87 15.87 11.08
C ILE A 289 17.17 14.45 11.59
N ALA A 290 17.92 13.64 10.85
CA ALA A 290 18.33 12.31 11.27
C ALA A 290 19.21 12.36 12.53
N ALA A 291 20.16 13.29 12.59
CA ALA A 291 21.03 13.50 13.75
C ALA A 291 20.22 13.95 14.99
N LEU A 292 19.29 14.89 14.82
CA LEU A 292 18.39 15.35 15.88
C LEU A 292 17.47 14.23 16.37
N GLY A 293 16.92 13.41 15.46
CA GLY A 293 16.10 12.25 15.78
C GLY A 293 16.88 11.19 16.56
N ALA A 294 18.10 10.87 16.12
CA ALA A 294 18.99 9.97 16.84
C ALA A 294 19.33 10.50 18.24
N PHE A 295 19.65 11.80 18.36
CA PHE A 295 19.91 12.45 19.65
C PHE A 295 18.69 12.37 20.59
N ALA A 296 17.49 12.65 20.08
CA ALA A 296 16.25 12.56 20.84
C ALA A 296 15.96 11.13 21.34
N LEU A 297 16.17 10.11 20.49
CA LEU A 297 16.02 8.70 20.87
C LEU A 297 17.02 8.25 21.93
N LEU A 298 18.28 8.68 21.81
CA LEU A 298 19.33 8.36 22.78
C LEU A 298 19.08 9.03 24.13
N LYS A 299 18.56 10.27 24.14
CA LYS A 299 18.22 11.01 25.38
C LYS A 299 16.90 10.54 26.01
N GLY A 300 15.92 10.14 25.20
CA GLY A 300 14.59 9.72 25.63
C GLY A 300 14.58 8.39 26.41
N ARG A 301 15.64 7.58 26.29
CA ARG A 301 15.93 6.48 27.21
C ARG A 301 16.44 7.03 28.54
N LYS A 302 15.55 7.59 29.36
CA LYS A 302 15.78 7.58 30.80
C LYS A 302 15.70 6.13 31.23
N THR A 303 16.82 5.61 31.72
CA THR A 303 16.92 4.33 32.42
C THR A 303 15.73 4.23 33.38
N GLU A 304 14.82 3.29 33.15
CA GLU A 304 14.08 2.70 34.26
C GLU A 304 15.16 2.02 35.11
N GLU A 305 15.70 2.78 36.07
CA GLU A 305 16.43 2.22 37.18
C GLU A 305 15.47 1.22 37.82
N GLU A 306 15.83 -0.07 37.73
CA GLU A 306 15.27 -1.13 38.56
C GLU A 306 15.22 -0.59 39.99
N LYS A 307 14.01 -0.30 40.48
CA LYS A 307 13.82 -0.11 41.90
C LYS A 307 14.12 -1.44 42.60
N PRO A 308 14.91 -1.42 43.69
CA PRO A 308 15.31 -2.62 44.42
C PRO A 308 14.13 -3.39 45.00
#